data_AF-A0A443KFK4-F1
#
_entry.id   AF-A0A443KFK4-F1
#
_cell.length_a   1.000
_cell.length_b   1.000
_cell.length_c   1.000
_cell.angle_alpha   90.00
_cell.angle_beta   90.00
_cell.angle_gamma   90.00
#
_symmetry.space_group_name_H-M   'P 1'
#
loop_
_entity.id
_entity.type
_entity.pdbx_description
1 polymer ?
#
loop_
_entity_poly.entity_id
_entity_poly.type
_entity_poly.pdbx_seq_one_letter_code
_entity_poly.pdbx_strand_id
1 'polypeptide(L)'
;MWQAMRAAVSVPETVQEAWAAHVEHEALAAARYAFCPDYTPWEWESAWCSALEYLLDNLRTPTAEGITARLEWMDFLANRDFARGIDPDKAMIAALKADFATFSASVQSGHVQSAMQDESQPQRSADRATTVRAMLAAEPGLSDREIARRVGCSPQTVGNWRRRMAA
;
A
#
# COMPACT_ATOMS: atom_id res chain seq x y z
N MET A 1 26.69 17.70 -17.18
CA MET A 1 25.28 17.82 -17.60
C MET A 1 24.32 17.41 -16.50
N TRP A 2 24.36 16.16 -16.02
CA TRP A 2 23.49 15.66 -14.93
C TRP A 2 23.45 16.54 -13.66
N GLN A 3 24.61 16.99 -13.16
CA GLN A 3 24.67 17.87 -11.99
C GLN A 3 24.01 19.25 -12.23
N ALA A 4 24.11 19.79 -13.44
CA ALA A 4 23.50 21.08 -13.79
C ALA A 4 21.97 20.96 -13.90
N MET A 5 21.47 19.84 -14.43
CA MET A 5 20.03 19.56 -14.51
C MET A 5 19.40 19.46 -13.12
N ARG A 6 20.07 18.77 -12.17
CA ARG A 6 19.60 18.67 -10.77
C ARG A 6 19.53 20.02 -10.04
N ALA A 7 20.29 21.01 -10.48
CA ALA A 7 20.24 22.36 -9.91
C ALA A 7 19.11 23.21 -10.50
N ALA A 8 18.63 22.88 -11.71
CA ALA A 8 17.65 23.66 -12.46
C ALA A 8 16.22 23.08 -12.35
N VAL A 9 16.09 21.78 -12.10
CA VAL A 9 14.80 21.07 -12.09
C VAL A 9 14.77 20.14 -10.88
N SER A 10 13.61 20.07 -10.20
CA SER A 10 13.38 19.10 -9.14
C SER A 10 13.43 17.70 -9.73
N VAL A 11 14.43 16.89 -9.34
CA VAL A 11 14.56 15.53 -9.84
C VAL A 11 13.68 14.60 -9.02
N PRO A 12 12.84 13.79 -9.66
CA PRO A 12 12.01 12.81 -8.96
C PRO A 12 12.84 11.91 -8.04
N GLU A 13 12.38 11.77 -6.80
CA GLU A 13 13.03 10.92 -5.80
C GLU A 13 12.32 9.56 -5.68
N THR A 14 11.10 9.48 -6.20
CA THR A 14 10.27 8.27 -6.18
C THR A 14 9.89 7.79 -7.58
N VAL A 15 9.54 6.51 -7.70
CA VAL A 15 9.10 5.93 -8.98
C VAL A 15 7.82 6.60 -9.49
N GLN A 16 6.87 6.90 -8.60
CA GLN A 16 5.62 7.55 -8.97
C GLN A 16 5.81 9.00 -9.44
N GLU A 17 6.73 9.76 -8.83
CA GLU A 17 7.08 11.10 -9.32
C GLU A 17 7.77 11.05 -10.68
N ALA A 18 8.68 10.08 -10.88
CA ALA A 18 9.38 9.91 -12.15
C ALA A 18 8.39 9.56 -13.27
N TRP A 19 7.40 8.72 -12.95
CA TRP A 19 6.35 8.36 -13.87
C TRP A 19 5.45 9.54 -14.22
N ALA A 20 4.97 10.29 -13.23
CA ALA A 20 4.17 11.48 -13.45
C ALA A 20 4.88 12.51 -14.35
N ALA A 21 6.17 12.76 -14.08
CA ALA A 21 6.99 13.67 -14.90
C ALA A 21 7.18 13.15 -16.34
N HIS A 22 7.31 11.83 -16.52
CA HIS A 22 7.41 11.22 -17.85
C HIS A 22 6.11 11.36 -18.64
N VAL A 23 4.95 11.11 -18.00
CA VAL A 23 3.63 11.30 -18.62
C VAL A 23 3.41 12.77 -19.02
N GLU A 24 3.78 13.72 -18.17
CA GLU A 24 3.69 15.15 -18.49
C GLU A 24 4.58 15.51 -19.69
N HIS A 25 5.81 14.98 -19.74
CA HIS A 25 6.72 15.18 -20.86
C HIS A 25 6.15 14.61 -22.16
N GLU A 26 5.60 13.41 -22.15
CA GLU A 26 4.96 12.79 -23.33
C GLU A 26 3.77 13.62 -23.82
N ALA A 27 2.92 14.10 -22.91
CA ALA A 27 1.78 14.96 -23.24
C ALA A 27 2.23 16.29 -23.87
N LEU A 28 3.30 16.90 -23.33
CA LEU A 28 3.88 18.12 -23.86
C LEU A 28 4.50 17.91 -25.25
N ALA A 29 5.22 16.80 -25.43
CA ALA A 29 5.79 16.42 -26.72
C ALA A 29 4.69 16.22 -27.76
N ALA A 30 3.64 15.46 -27.43
CA ALA A 30 2.49 15.25 -28.30
C ALA A 30 1.81 16.57 -28.69
N ALA A 31 1.63 17.50 -27.74
CA ALA A 31 1.06 18.82 -28.01
C ALA A 31 1.94 19.65 -28.96
N ARG A 32 3.27 19.60 -28.79
CA ARG A 32 4.21 20.28 -29.69
C ARG A 32 4.17 19.72 -31.10
N TYR A 33 4.17 18.40 -31.25
CA TYR A 33 4.07 17.74 -32.56
C TYR A 33 2.72 18.01 -33.25
N ALA A 34 1.62 18.11 -32.49
CA ALA A 34 0.32 18.45 -33.04
C ALA A 34 0.29 19.86 -33.67
N PHE A 35 1.03 20.81 -33.10
CA PHE A 35 1.12 22.19 -33.62
C PHE A 35 2.24 22.35 -34.67
N CYS A 36 3.37 21.69 -34.45
CA CYS A 36 4.55 21.73 -35.31
C CYS A 36 5.04 20.29 -35.54
N PRO A 37 4.60 19.63 -36.63
CA PRO A 37 4.97 18.24 -36.92
C PRO A 37 6.49 18.02 -37.06
N ASP A 38 7.21 19.04 -37.50
CA ASP A 38 8.67 19.02 -37.66
C ASP A 38 9.42 19.49 -36.41
N TYR A 39 8.75 19.57 -35.25
CA TYR A 39 9.37 19.95 -34.00
C TYR A 39 10.52 18.99 -33.67
N THR A 40 11.70 19.55 -33.42
CA THR A 40 12.85 18.79 -32.95
C THR A 40 13.11 19.17 -31.49
N PRO A 41 13.02 18.21 -30.54
CA PRO A 41 13.32 18.48 -29.13
C PRO A 41 14.74 19.02 -28.95
N TRP A 42 14.90 19.92 -27.99
CA TRP A 42 16.22 20.42 -27.62
C TRP A 42 17.01 19.33 -26.89
N GLU A 43 18.35 19.37 -26.97
CA GLU A 43 19.21 18.35 -26.35
C GLU A 43 18.95 18.15 -24.85
N TRP A 44 18.61 19.23 -24.15
CA TRP A 44 18.29 19.17 -22.73
C TRP A 44 16.96 18.46 -22.45
N GLU A 45 15.98 18.56 -23.35
CA GLU A 45 14.69 17.86 -23.26
C GLU A 45 14.90 16.36 -23.47
N SER A 46 15.66 15.99 -24.51
CA SER A 46 16.02 14.60 -24.76
C SER A 46 16.79 14.01 -23.58
N ALA A 47 17.74 14.76 -23.02
CA ALA A 47 18.49 14.31 -21.84
C ALA A 47 17.62 14.16 -20.60
N TRP A 48 16.62 15.03 -20.44
CA TRP A 48 15.67 14.93 -19.35
C TRP A 48 14.79 13.69 -19.49
N CYS A 49 14.26 13.43 -20.68
CA CYS A 49 13.51 12.22 -20.96
C CYS A 49 14.33 10.96 -20.67
N SER A 50 15.58 10.88 -21.17
CA SER A 50 16.47 9.75 -20.88
C SER A 50 16.78 9.59 -19.38
N ALA A 51 16.86 10.69 -18.64
CA ALA A 51 17.03 10.62 -17.19
C ALA A 51 15.79 10.06 -16.48
N LEU A 52 14.58 10.47 -16.89
CA LEU A 52 13.34 9.93 -16.35
C LEU A 52 13.21 8.42 -16.65
N GLU A 53 13.52 8.00 -17.88
CA GLU A 53 13.54 6.57 -18.24
C GLU A 53 14.55 5.80 -17.37
N TYR A 54 15.75 6.36 -17.14
CA TYR A 54 16.73 5.76 -16.24
C TYR A 54 16.21 5.63 -14.81
N LEU A 55 15.55 6.66 -14.28
CA LEU A 55 14.94 6.62 -12.94
C LEU A 55 13.80 5.59 -12.87
N LEU A 56 12.96 5.51 -13.91
CA LEU A 56 11.90 4.53 -14.06
C LEU A 56 12.40 3.09 -14.23
N ASP A 57 13.68 2.88 -14.56
CA ASP A 57 14.30 1.57 -14.55
C ASP A 57 14.99 1.26 -13.21
N ASN A 58 15.58 2.26 -12.55
CA ASN A 58 16.54 2.03 -11.47
C ASN A 58 16.10 2.48 -10.06
N LEU A 59 15.18 3.45 -9.93
CA LEU A 59 14.68 3.86 -8.61
C LEU A 59 13.95 2.72 -7.92
N ARG A 60 14.00 2.72 -6.59
CA ARG A 60 13.35 1.73 -5.75
C ARG A 60 12.41 2.44 -4.80
N THR A 61 11.12 2.14 -4.91
CA THR A 61 10.09 2.69 -4.02
C THR A 61 9.13 1.54 -3.69
N PRO A 62 9.43 0.75 -2.64
CA PRO A 62 8.66 -0.45 -2.29
C PRO A 62 7.35 -0.10 -1.57
N THR A 63 6.57 0.79 -2.17
CA THR A 63 5.23 1.19 -1.75
C THR A 63 4.22 0.74 -2.80
N ALA A 64 2.94 0.70 -2.45
CA ALA A 64 1.89 0.37 -3.43
C ALA A 64 1.93 1.32 -4.63
N GLU A 65 2.10 2.62 -4.40
CA GLU A 65 2.21 3.66 -5.44
C GLU A 65 3.41 3.43 -6.36
N GLY A 66 4.59 3.14 -5.79
CA GLY A 66 5.80 2.90 -6.58
C GLY A 66 5.71 1.61 -7.42
N ILE A 67 5.09 0.56 -6.87
CA ILE A 67 4.84 -0.70 -7.59
C ILE A 67 3.85 -0.46 -8.74
N THR A 68 2.74 0.25 -8.50
CA THR A 68 1.77 0.59 -9.54
C THR A 68 2.41 1.43 -10.65
N ALA A 69 3.13 2.49 -10.31
CA ALA A 69 3.82 3.33 -11.29
C ALA A 69 4.84 2.52 -12.13
N ARG A 70 5.52 1.53 -11.53
CA ARG A 70 6.41 0.64 -12.27
C ARG A 70 5.68 -0.27 -13.24
N LEU A 71 4.50 -0.77 -12.87
CA LEU A 71 3.67 -1.57 -13.76
C LEU A 71 3.13 -0.75 -14.94
N GLU A 72 2.75 0.50 -14.70
CA GLU A 72 2.33 1.44 -15.76
C GLU A 72 3.49 1.77 -16.72
N TRP A 73 4.71 1.97 -16.20
CA TRP A 73 5.91 2.10 -17.02
C TRP A 73 6.15 0.86 -17.89
N MET A 74 5.99 -0.35 -17.34
CA MET A 74 6.12 -1.59 -18.10
C MET A 74 5.07 -1.73 -19.20
N ASP A 75 3.83 -1.35 -18.92
CA ASP A 75 2.75 -1.35 -19.91
C ASP A 75 3.05 -0.35 -21.03
N PHE A 76 3.51 0.86 -20.70
CA PHE A 76 3.93 1.85 -21.69
C PHE A 76 5.04 1.32 -22.60
N LEU A 77 6.07 0.69 -22.02
CA LEU A 77 7.15 0.07 -22.79
C LEU A 77 6.67 -1.05 -23.70
N ALA A 78 5.73 -1.88 -23.24
CA ALA A 78 5.16 -2.96 -24.03
C ALA A 78 4.35 -2.45 -25.23
N ASN A 79 3.79 -1.24 -25.14
CA ASN A 79 3.02 -0.59 -26.20
C ASN A 79 3.86 0.33 -27.11
N ARG A 80 5.18 0.45 -26.89
CA ARG A 80 6.06 1.19 -27.81
C ARG A 80 6.33 0.38 -29.08
N ASP A 81 6.41 1.08 -30.21
CA ASP A 81 6.69 0.48 -31.54
C ASP A 81 8.10 -0.14 -31.65
N PHE A 82 8.98 0.10 -30.67
CA PHE A 82 10.34 -0.42 -30.65
C PHE A 82 10.62 -1.15 -29.34
N ALA A 83 11.03 -2.41 -29.46
CA ALA A 83 11.49 -3.20 -28.32
C ALA A 83 12.89 -2.74 -27.87
N ARG A 84 13.04 -2.49 -26.58
CA ARG A 84 14.37 -2.31 -25.96
C ARG A 84 15.03 -3.65 -25.67
N GLY A 85 16.30 -3.62 -25.26
CA GLY A 85 17.04 -4.84 -24.91
C GLY A 85 16.38 -5.62 -23.77
N ILE A 86 16.50 -6.96 -23.80
CA ILE A 86 15.87 -7.86 -22.81
C ILE A 86 16.47 -7.75 -21.40
N ASP A 87 17.74 -7.36 -21.29
CA ASP A 87 18.46 -7.32 -20.01
C ASP A 87 17.92 -6.23 -19.05
N PRO A 88 17.67 -4.99 -19.51
CA PRO A 88 16.93 -3.98 -18.74
C PRO A 88 15.61 -4.49 -18.16
N ASP A 89 14.80 -5.18 -18.96
CA ASP A 89 13.50 -5.68 -18.52
C ASP A 89 13.63 -6.78 -17.47
N LYS A 90 14.59 -7.70 -17.63
CA LYS A 90 14.89 -8.71 -16.61
C LYS A 90 15.32 -8.07 -15.29
N ALA A 91 16.19 -7.07 -15.35
CA ALA A 91 16.65 -6.36 -14.16
C ALA A 91 15.50 -5.63 -13.46
N MET A 92 14.64 -4.96 -14.23
CA MET A 92 13.46 -4.26 -13.71
C MET A 92 12.44 -5.23 -13.10
N ILE A 93 12.15 -6.36 -13.75
CA ILE A 93 11.27 -7.41 -13.20
C ILE A 93 11.83 -7.96 -11.88
N ALA A 94 13.13 -8.19 -11.80
CA ALA A 94 13.77 -8.65 -10.57
C ALA A 94 13.65 -7.62 -9.44
N ALA A 95 13.87 -6.34 -9.75
CA ALA A 95 13.69 -5.24 -8.80
C ALA A 95 12.24 -5.14 -8.31
N LEU A 96 11.26 -5.22 -9.22
CA LEU A 96 9.83 -5.18 -8.88
C LEU A 96 9.42 -6.34 -7.97
N LYS A 97 9.92 -7.55 -8.22
CA LYS A 97 9.69 -8.70 -7.33
C LYS A 97 10.23 -8.47 -5.93
N ALA A 98 11.42 -7.87 -5.82
CA ALA A 98 12.03 -7.56 -4.53
C ALA A 98 11.27 -6.43 -3.79
N ASP A 99 10.79 -5.41 -4.52
CA ASP A 99 9.98 -4.34 -3.95
C ASP A 99 8.62 -4.86 -3.45
N PHE A 100 7.97 -5.74 -4.22
CA PHE A 100 6.74 -6.39 -3.80
C PHE A 100 6.92 -7.27 -2.55
N ALA A 101 8.03 -8.00 -2.45
CA ALA A 101 8.36 -8.77 -1.26
C ALA A 101 8.55 -7.87 -0.03
N THR A 102 9.25 -6.74 -0.19
CA THR A 102 9.46 -5.74 0.87
C THR A 102 8.14 -5.12 1.32
N PHE A 103 7.31 -4.70 0.36
CA PHE A 103 5.98 -4.17 0.60
C PHE A 103 5.10 -5.18 1.36
N SER A 104 5.04 -6.43 0.89
CA SER A 104 4.24 -7.48 1.51
C SER A 104 4.69 -7.80 2.94
N ALA A 105 6.01 -7.84 3.18
CA ALA A 105 6.56 -8.04 4.52
C ALA A 105 6.19 -6.89 5.46
N SER A 106 6.17 -5.65 4.97
CA SER A 106 5.76 -4.47 5.75
C SER A 106 4.28 -4.54 6.16
N VAL A 107 3.40 -4.98 5.25
CA VAL A 107 1.96 -5.14 5.52
C VAL A 107 1.71 -6.27 6.53
N GLN A 108 2.42 -7.39 6.38
CA GLN A 108 2.32 -8.50 7.34
C GLN A 108 2.83 -8.09 8.73
N SER A 109 3.94 -7.35 8.79
CA SER A 109 4.49 -6.85 10.06
C SER A 109 3.57 -5.80 10.70
N GLY A 110 2.95 -4.93 9.90
CA GLY A 110 1.93 -3.99 10.35
C GLY A 110 0.67 -4.70 10.86
N HIS A 111 0.27 -5.82 10.25
CA HIS A 111 -0.81 -6.66 10.76
C HIS A 111 -0.45 -7.32 12.10
N VAL A 112 0.81 -7.76 12.28
CA VAL A 112 1.30 -8.30 13.56
C VAL A 112 1.39 -7.22 14.64
N GLN A 113 1.82 -6.01 14.31
CA GLN A 113 1.86 -4.88 15.25
C GLN A 113 0.47 -4.34 15.59
N SER A 114 -0.45 -4.26 14.62
CA SER A 114 -1.87 -3.99 14.89
C SER A 114 -2.54 -5.11 15.68
N ALA A 115 -2.14 -6.38 15.50
CA ALA A 115 -2.62 -7.47 16.34
C ALA A 115 -2.05 -7.42 17.78
N MET A 116 -0.95 -6.71 18.02
CA MET A 116 -0.40 -6.45 19.36
C MET A 116 -0.93 -5.14 19.99
N GLN A 117 -1.44 -4.19 19.20
CA GLN A 117 -2.04 -2.94 19.69
C GLN A 117 -3.57 -2.99 19.75
N ASP A 118 -4.22 -3.84 18.96
CA ASP A 118 -5.61 -4.26 19.10
C ASP A 118 -5.70 -5.48 20.02
N GLU A 119 -5.14 -5.35 21.22
CA GLU A 119 -5.56 -6.15 22.37
C GLU A 119 -6.87 -5.62 22.96
N SER A 120 -7.85 -5.32 22.09
CA SER A 120 -9.22 -5.76 22.37
C SER A 120 -9.23 -7.30 22.19
N GLN A 121 -8.55 -8.00 23.09
CA GLN A 121 -8.41 -9.46 23.06
C GLN A 121 -9.78 -10.09 22.79
N PRO A 122 -9.87 -11.18 21.99
CA PRO A 122 -11.00 -12.07 22.06
C PRO A 122 -10.94 -12.71 23.45
N GLN A 123 -11.58 -12.02 24.42
CA GLN A 123 -11.62 -12.39 25.81
C GLN A 123 -12.03 -13.86 25.85
N ARG A 124 -11.08 -14.70 26.27
CA ARG A 124 -11.22 -16.16 26.18
C ARG A 124 -12.55 -16.52 26.81
N SER A 125 -13.26 -17.48 26.23
CA SER A 125 -14.59 -17.88 26.70
C SER A 125 -14.65 -18.15 28.21
N ALA A 126 -13.53 -18.58 28.80
CA ALA A 126 -13.32 -18.74 30.24
C ALA A 126 -13.37 -17.41 31.04
N ASP A 127 -12.77 -16.33 30.53
CA ASP A 127 -12.74 -15.01 31.20
C ASP A 127 -14.11 -14.33 31.12
N ARG A 128 -14.81 -14.48 29.98
CA ARG A 128 -16.21 -14.04 29.84
C ARG A 128 -17.12 -14.79 30.81
N ALA A 129 -16.94 -16.11 30.95
CA ALA A 129 -17.71 -16.92 31.90
C ALA A 129 -17.46 -16.54 33.36
N THR A 130 -16.23 -16.18 33.72
CA THR A 130 -15.90 -15.69 35.07
C THR A 130 -16.51 -14.32 35.33
N THR A 131 -16.47 -13.43 34.35
CA THR A 131 -17.06 -12.08 34.45
C THR A 131 -18.59 -12.12 34.57
N VAL A 132 -19.26 -12.96 33.78
CA VAL A 132 -20.72 -13.18 33.89
C VAL A 132 -21.10 -13.71 35.28
N ARG A 133 -20.35 -14.68 35.81
CA ARG A 133 -20.59 -15.23 37.16
C ARG A 133 -20.41 -14.18 38.26
N ALA A 134 -19.38 -13.34 38.16
CA ALA A 134 -19.13 -12.27 39.11
C ALA A 134 -20.26 -11.22 39.11
N MET A 135 -20.75 -10.81 37.92
CA MET A 135 -21.86 -9.86 37.81
C MET A 135 -23.18 -10.43 38.34
N LEU A 136 -23.48 -11.70 38.07
CA LEU A 136 -24.67 -12.37 38.61
C LEU A 136 -24.63 -12.49 40.14
N ALA A 137 -23.45 -12.66 40.73
CA ALA A 137 -23.27 -12.72 42.18
C ALA A 137 -23.35 -11.33 42.85
N ALA A 138 -22.78 -10.30 42.21
CA ALA A 138 -22.75 -8.93 42.75
C ALA A 138 -24.12 -8.24 42.64
N GLU A 139 -24.87 -8.48 41.57
CA GLU A 139 -26.13 -7.78 41.29
C GLU A 139 -27.22 -8.74 40.77
N PRO A 140 -27.90 -9.51 41.64
CA PRO A 140 -28.89 -10.52 41.22
C PRO A 140 -30.13 -9.94 40.51
N GLY A 141 -30.38 -8.64 40.68
CA GLY A 141 -31.50 -7.91 40.05
C GLY A 141 -31.27 -7.50 38.59
N LEU A 142 -30.06 -7.64 38.05
CA LEU A 142 -29.78 -7.28 36.65
C LEU A 142 -30.44 -8.26 35.67
N SER A 143 -30.98 -7.72 34.58
CA SER A 143 -31.51 -8.53 33.48
C SER A 143 -30.38 -9.19 32.67
N ASP A 144 -30.65 -10.37 32.10
CA ASP A 144 -29.67 -11.09 31.27
C ASP A 144 -29.19 -10.25 30.07
N ARG A 145 -30.06 -9.39 29.52
CA ARG A 145 -29.72 -8.48 28.41
C ARG A 145 -28.74 -7.40 28.83
N GLU A 146 -28.85 -6.88 30.05
CA GLU A 146 -27.94 -5.86 30.58
C GLU A 146 -26.55 -6.46 30.84
N ILE A 147 -26.48 -7.64 31.45
CA ILE A 147 -25.22 -8.35 31.68
C ILE A 147 -24.56 -8.74 30.35
N ALA A 148 -25.34 -9.23 29.39
CA ALA A 148 -24.87 -9.55 28.04
C ALA A 148 -24.25 -8.34 27.34
N ARG A 149 -24.88 -7.16 27.46
CA ARG A 149 -24.34 -5.92 26.90
C ARG A 149 -23.03 -5.51 27.58
N ARG A 150 -22.93 -5.64 28.91
CA ARG A 150 -21.74 -5.28 29.67
C ARG A 150 -20.55 -6.20 29.42
N VAL A 151 -20.80 -7.49 29.14
CA VAL A 151 -19.73 -8.49 28.94
C VAL A 151 -19.43 -8.77 27.46
N GLY A 152 -20.28 -8.29 26.54
CA GLY A 152 -20.13 -8.56 25.10
C GLY A 152 -20.44 -10.02 24.75
N CYS A 153 -21.52 -10.59 25.32
CA CYS A 153 -21.97 -11.95 25.03
C CYS A 153 -23.47 -12.01 24.68
N SER A 154 -24.00 -13.19 24.34
CA SER A 154 -25.43 -13.36 24.07
C SER A 154 -26.23 -13.44 25.38
N PRO A 155 -27.44 -12.84 25.47
CA PRO A 155 -28.34 -13.00 26.62
C PRO A 155 -28.63 -14.47 26.95
N GLN A 156 -28.63 -15.35 25.95
CA GLN A 156 -28.82 -16.78 26.12
C GLN A 156 -27.68 -17.43 26.93
N THR A 157 -26.44 -16.95 26.75
CA THR A 157 -25.27 -17.41 27.51
C THR A 157 -25.42 -17.06 28.99
N VAL A 158 -25.86 -15.85 29.31
CA VAL A 158 -26.10 -15.41 30.70
C VAL A 158 -27.21 -16.24 31.36
N GLY A 159 -28.33 -16.46 30.67
CA GLY A 159 -29.43 -17.29 31.17
C GLY A 159 -29.03 -18.75 31.44
N ASN A 160 -28.12 -19.32 30.65
CA ASN A 160 -27.54 -20.65 30.90
C ASN A 160 -26.68 -20.67 32.17
N TRP A 161 -25.89 -19.63 32.42
CA TRP A 161 -25.10 -19.48 33.65
C TRP A 161 -25.98 -19.30 34.88
N ARG A 162 -27.02 -18.46 34.78
CA ARG A 162 -27.99 -18.24 35.86
C ARG A 162 -28.67 -19.53 36.30
N ARG A 163 -29.11 -20.37 35.34
CA ARG A 163 -29.70 -21.69 35.63
C ARG A 163 -28.71 -22.66 36.28
N ARG A 164 -27.44 -22.64 35.86
CA ARG A 164 -26.38 -23.48 36.44
C ARG A 164 -25.98 -23.08 37.86
N MET A 165 -26.19 -21.82 38.25
CA MET A 165 -25.88 -21.33 39.59
C MET A 165 -27.05 -21.47 40.58
N ALA A 166 -28.28 -21.61 40.08
CA ALA A 166 -29.48 -21.80 40.89
C ALA A 166 -29.85 -23.28 41.11
N ALA A 167 -29.12 -24.20 40.49
CA ALA A 167 -29.22 -25.66 40.68
C ALA A 167 -28.12 -26.13 41.64
#